data_AF-A0A821V736-F1
#
_entry.id   AF-A0A821V736-F1
#
_cell.length_a   1.000
_cell.length_b   1.000
_cell.length_c   1.000
_cell.angle_alpha   90.00
_cell.angle_beta   90.00
_cell.angle_gamma   90.00
#
_symmetry.space_group_name_H-M   'P 1'
#
loop_
_entity.id
_entity.type
_entity.pdbx_description
1 polymer ?
#
loop_
_entity_poly.entity_id
_entity_poly.type
_entity_poly.pdbx_seq_one_letter_code
_entity_poly.pdbx_strand_id
1 'polypeptide(L)'
;AYRWLNELHLTAIGGASGTVSAVGGYLQGGGHSPLSRWQGLAADQVLEYDVVIANGQRQTVSPCQNGDLFWALSGGGGGTYAIVLSAVIRTFLSPYIVAATYEVNAPNEARYARLIQSFIRLLPTLADAGWSGYFNIADMKLNGVFHIPNGDLTAINTTLNQFAANNSDLDFRNTNIFVVPSFYYYF
;
A
#
# COMPACT_ATOMS: atom_id res chain seq x y z
N ALA A 1 -7.39 -13.04 -5.26
CA ALA A 1 -8.15 -12.46 -4.14
C ALA A 1 -9.03 -11.29 -4.58
N TYR A 2 -8.45 -10.20 -5.12
CA TYR A 2 -9.22 -8.97 -5.39
C TYR A 2 -10.43 -9.12 -6.31
N ARG A 3 -10.32 -9.87 -7.42
CA ARG A 3 -11.45 -10.09 -8.34
C ARG A 3 -12.67 -10.65 -7.61
N TRP A 4 -12.46 -11.71 -6.84
CA TRP A 4 -13.52 -12.36 -6.07
C TRP A 4 -14.10 -11.47 -4.98
N LEU A 5 -13.25 -10.71 -4.27
CA LEU A 5 -13.72 -9.76 -3.26
C LEU A 5 -14.56 -8.63 -3.87
N ASN A 6 -14.19 -8.15 -5.06
CA ASN A 6 -14.94 -7.10 -5.75
C ASN A 6 -16.37 -7.52 -6.11
N GLU A 7 -16.61 -8.80 -6.45
CA GLU A 7 -17.95 -9.36 -6.67
C GLU A 7 -18.83 -9.28 -5.42
N LEU A 8 -18.21 -9.21 -4.23
CA LEU A 8 -18.88 -9.08 -2.94
C LEU A 8 -18.91 -7.62 -2.44
N HIS A 9 -18.48 -6.65 -3.25
CA HIS A 9 -18.26 -5.26 -2.86
C HIS A 9 -17.24 -5.10 -1.71
N LEU A 10 -16.29 -6.02 -1.63
CA LEU A 10 -15.24 -6.05 -0.62
C LEU A 10 -13.86 -5.80 -1.22
N THR A 11 -12.91 -5.48 -0.34
CA THR A 11 -11.47 -5.47 -0.59
C THR A 11 -10.73 -6.06 0.60
N ALA A 12 -9.43 -6.29 0.43
CA ALA A 12 -8.51 -6.70 1.49
C ALA A 12 -7.16 -6.00 1.28
N ILE A 13 -6.30 -6.03 2.30
CA ILE A 13 -4.95 -5.46 2.22
C ILE A 13 -4.01 -6.47 1.57
N GLY A 14 -3.88 -6.37 0.25
CA GLY A 14 -2.97 -7.21 -0.54
C GLY A 14 -1.87 -6.40 -1.24
N GLY A 15 -0.94 -7.13 -1.86
CA GLY A 15 0.18 -6.54 -2.57
C GLY A 15 -0.20 -5.89 -3.89
N ALA A 16 0.72 -5.09 -4.42
CA ALA A 16 0.64 -4.41 -5.71
C ALA A 16 1.03 -5.31 -6.90
N SER A 17 1.59 -6.49 -6.67
CA SER A 17 1.96 -7.40 -7.75
C SER A 17 0.96 -8.56 -7.80
N GLY A 18 0.20 -8.66 -8.89
CA GLY A 18 -0.92 -9.61 -9.01
C GLY A 18 -0.54 -11.10 -8.92
N THR A 19 0.75 -11.42 -9.04
CA THR A 19 1.29 -12.78 -8.89
C THR A 19 1.71 -13.13 -7.47
N VAL A 20 1.83 -12.14 -6.57
CA VAL A 20 2.21 -12.38 -5.17
C VAL A 20 1.03 -13.02 -4.43
N SER A 21 1.30 -14.12 -3.73
CA SER A 21 0.26 -14.81 -2.95
C SER A 21 -0.22 -13.96 -1.78
N ALA A 22 -1.53 -13.97 -1.54
CA ALA A 22 -2.16 -13.33 -0.38
C ALA A 22 -1.80 -14.04 0.95
N VAL A 23 -1.46 -15.33 0.90
CA VAL A 23 -1.02 -16.13 2.06
C VAL A 23 0.35 -16.70 1.76
N GLY A 24 1.32 -16.42 2.61
CA GLY A 24 2.73 -16.79 2.40
C GLY A 24 3.67 -15.73 2.97
N GLY A 25 4.86 -15.59 2.37
CA GLY A 25 5.89 -14.66 2.84
C GLY A 25 5.44 -13.18 2.84
N TYR A 26 4.57 -12.77 1.90
CA TYR A 26 4.02 -11.41 1.90
C TYR A 26 3.24 -11.10 3.18
N LEU A 27 2.28 -11.97 3.52
CA LEU A 27 1.45 -11.82 4.71
C LEU A 27 2.27 -11.97 5.99
N GLN A 28 3.19 -12.94 6.01
CA GLN A 28 3.99 -13.26 7.19
C GLN A 28 5.16 -12.30 7.44
N GLY A 29 5.57 -11.53 6.43
CA GLY A 29 6.70 -10.57 6.51
C GLY A 29 6.26 -9.11 6.68
N GLY A 30 4.98 -8.85 6.95
CA GLY A 30 4.42 -7.50 7.05
C GLY A 30 3.46 -7.22 5.90
N GLY A 31 4.00 -7.07 4.67
CA GLY A 31 3.19 -6.91 3.47
C GLY A 31 2.57 -5.52 3.31
N HIS A 32 3.27 -4.63 2.62
CA HIS A 32 2.75 -3.30 2.28
C HIS A 32 1.73 -3.38 1.13
N SER A 33 0.78 -2.44 1.13
CA SER A 33 -0.31 -2.36 0.17
C SER A 33 -0.51 -0.90 -0.26
N PRO A 34 -1.09 -0.63 -1.45
CA PRO A 34 -1.58 0.71 -1.74
C PRO A 34 -2.58 1.17 -0.65
N LEU A 35 -3.30 0.25 0.00
CA LEU A 35 -4.25 0.54 1.07
C LEU A 35 -3.64 0.60 2.47
N SER A 36 -2.32 0.49 2.64
CA SER A 36 -1.75 0.35 3.98
C SER A 36 -1.90 1.58 4.87
N ARG A 37 -1.98 2.78 4.29
CA ARG A 37 -2.31 3.99 5.07
C ARG A 37 -3.75 4.00 5.58
N TRP A 38 -4.64 3.26 4.92
CA TRP A 38 -6.06 3.20 5.30
C TRP A 38 -6.33 2.17 6.39
N GLN A 39 -5.71 0.98 6.33
CA GLN A 39 -6.02 -0.12 7.27
C GLN A 39 -4.79 -0.80 7.91
N GLY A 40 -3.56 -0.37 7.62
CA GLY A 40 -2.34 -1.02 8.12
C GLY A 40 -1.70 -2.01 7.13
N LEU A 41 -0.72 -2.76 7.59
CA LEU A 41 -0.03 -3.78 6.78
C LEU A 41 -0.91 -5.03 6.63
N ALA A 42 -0.55 -5.92 5.70
CA ALA A 42 -1.26 -7.20 5.54
C ALA A 42 -1.19 -8.06 6.81
N ALA A 43 -0.05 -8.07 7.49
CA ALA A 43 0.15 -8.76 8.76
C ALA A 43 -0.81 -8.29 9.86
N ASP A 44 -1.17 -7.00 9.87
CA ASP A 44 -2.14 -6.44 10.82
C ASP A 44 -3.57 -6.95 10.59
N GLN A 45 -3.84 -7.54 9.41
CA GLN A 45 -5.17 -8.00 9.03
C GLN A 45 -5.47 -9.45 9.42
N VAL A 46 -4.48 -10.18 9.93
CA VAL A 46 -4.65 -11.60 10.21
C VAL A 46 -5.42 -11.81 11.50
N LEU A 47 -6.39 -12.70 11.47
CA LEU A 47 -7.18 -13.11 12.63
C LEU A 47 -6.69 -14.45 13.16
N GLU A 48 -6.43 -15.39 12.25
CA GLU A 48 -6.00 -16.75 12.58
C GLU A 48 -5.10 -17.33 11.48
N TYR A 49 -4.21 -18.24 11.87
CA TYR A 49 -3.52 -19.13 10.95
C TYR A 49 -3.84 -20.58 11.29
N ASP A 50 -3.91 -21.41 10.26
CA ASP A 50 -3.86 -22.86 10.37
C ASP A 50 -2.48 -23.34 9.92
N VAL A 51 -1.79 -24.03 10.80
CA VAL A 51 -0.36 -24.31 10.64
C VAL A 51 -0.01 -25.75 10.99
N VAL A 52 1.11 -26.23 10.46
CA VAL A 52 1.81 -27.42 10.95
C VAL A 52 3.12 -26.97 11.58
N ILE A 53 3.29 -27.28 12.86
CA ILE A 53 4.52 -26.95 13.62
C ILE A 53 5.57 -28.05 13.47
N ALA A 54 6.79 -27.81 13.95
CA ALA A 54 7.96 -28.67 13.70
C ALA A 54 7.79 -30.13 14.15
N ASN A 55 6.98 -30.40 15.18
CA ASN A 55 6.69 -31.75 15.64
C ASN A 55 5.62 -32.48 14.78
N GLY A 56 5.15 -31.88 13.69
CA GLY A 56 4.16 -32.43 12.76
C GLY A 56 2.70 -32.20 13.17
N GLN A 57 2.42 -31.56 14.31
CA GLN A 57 1.06 -31.29 14.75
C GLN A 57 0.44 -30.12 13.98
N ARG A 58 -0.82 -30.30 13.56
CA ARG A 58 -1.65 -29.23 13.00
C ARG A 58 -2.32 -28.44 14.13
N GLN A 59 -2.25 -27.11 14.06
CA GLN A 59 -2.80 -26.22 15.07
C GLN A 59 -3.44 -24.99 14.41
N THR A 60 -4.53 -24.52 15.01
CA THR A 60 -5.02 -23.16 14.78
C THR A 60 -4.33 -22.23 15.77
N VAL A 61 -3.78 -21.13 15.28
CA VAL A 61 -3.10 -20.11 16.09
C VAL A 61 -3.76 -18.75 15.88
N SER A 62 -3.94 -18.03 16.97
CA SER A 62 -4.62 -16.74 17.05
C SER A 62 -4.06 -15.93 18.21
N PRO A 63 -4.42 -14.65 18.37
CA PRO A 63 -4.01 -13.87 19.54
C PRO A 63 -4.36 -14.54 20.89
N CYS A 64 -5.43 -15.34 20.93
CA CYS A 64 -5.90 -16.01 22.14
C CYS A 64 -5.42 -17.47 22.27
N GLN A 65 -4.78 -18.03 21.24
CA GLN A 65 -4.33 -19.42 21.21
C GLN A 65 -2.96 -19.51 20.53
N ASN A 66 -1.92 -19.82 21.30
CA ASN A 66 -0.52 -19.76 20.85
C ASN A 66 -0.14 -18.35 20.33
N GLY A 67 -0.43 -17.34 21.15
CA GLY A 67 -0.29 -15.93 20.78
C GLY A 67 1.13 -15.49 20.45
N ASP A 68 2.13 -16.17 21.00
CA ASP A 68 3.56 -16.00 20.67
C ASP A 68 3.87 -16.46 19.24
N LEU A 69 3.39 -17.63 18.84
CA LEU A 69 3.51 -18.13 17.47
C LEU A 69 2.69 -17.29 16.49
N PHE A 70 1.47 -16.88 16.86
CA PHE A 70 0.69 -15.93 16.06
C PHE A 70 1.45 -14.63 15.84
N TRP A 71 2.02 -14.04 16.90
CA TRP A 71 2.81 -12.82 16.81
C TRP A 71 4.02 -12.99 15.88
N ALA A 72 4.74 -14.12 15.98
CA ALA A 72 5.89 -14.41 15.12
C ALA A 72 5.50 -14.57 13.65
N LEU A 73 4.36 -15.21 13.36
CA LEU A 73 3.85 -15.39 12.00
C LEU A 73 3.31 -14.08 11.41
N SER A 74 2.84 -13.14 12.23
CA SER A 74 2.28 -11.85 11.82
C SER A 74 3.36 -10.76 11.69
N GLY A 75 4.44 -11.02 10.94
CA GLY A 75 5.48 -10.03 10.62
C GLY A 75 6.92 -10.54 10.74
N GLY A 76 7.15 -11.68 11.39
CA GLY A 76 8.49 -12.24 11.62
C GLY A 76 9.12 -12.95 10.41
N GLY A 77 8.40 -13.05 9.29
CA GLY A 77 8.86 -13.70 8.06
C GLY A 77 8.41 -15.15 7.94
N GLY A 78 8.03 -15.54 6.73
CA GLY A 78 7.57 -16.90 6.44
C GLY A 78 8.69 -17.92 6.30
N GLY A 79 8.39 -19.19 6.58
CA GLY A 79 9.30 -20.32 6.39
C GLY A 79 10.16 -20.68 7.62
N THR A 80 10.05 -19.94 8.72
CA THR A 80 10.84 -20.17 9.94
C THR A 80 10.05 -20.83 11.07
N TYR A 81 8.84 -20.33 11.37
CA TYR A 81 8.15 -20.67 12.62
C TYR A 81 7.18 -21.85 12.50
N ALA A 82 6.51 -21.98 11.36
CA ALA A 82 5.60 -23.08 11.05
C ALA A 82 5.34 -23.16 9.54
N ILE A 83 4.79 -24.29 9.08
CA ILE A 83 4.22 -24.41 7.74
C ILE A 83 2.79 -23.86 7.79
N VAL A 84 2.56 -22.69 7.19
CA VAL A 84 1.22 -22.09 7.10
C VAL A 84 0.43 -22.75 5.97
N LEU A 85 -0.71 -23.34 6.32
CA LEU A 85 -1.63 -23.96 5.37
C LEU A 85 -2.69 -22.96 4.89
N SER A 86 -3.23 -22.15 5.79
CA SER A 86 -4.22 -21.12 5.48
C SER A 86 -4.22 -19.99 6.52
N ALA A 87 -4.87 -18.88 6.19
CA ALA A 87 -5.05 -17.73 7.08
C ALA A 87 -6.47 -17.17 6.95
N VAL A 88 -7.02 -16.69 8.06
CA VAL A 88 -8.24 -15.88 8.08
C VAL A 88 -7.83 -14.43 8.16
N ILE A 89 -8.24 -13.62 7.19
CA ILE A 89 -7.88 -12.19 7.12
C ILE A 89 -9.13 -11.30 7.13
N ARG A 90 -8.99 -10.10 7.68
CA ARG A 90 -10.02 -9.06 7.61
C ARG A 90 -10.27 -8.64 6.17
N THR A 91 -11.54 -8.39 5.86
CA THR A 91 -11.99 -7.76 4.62
C THR A 91 -12.78 -6.50 4.96
N PHE A 92 -12.89 -5.60 3.99
CA PHE A 92 -13.48 -4.29 4.16
C PHE A 92 -14.43 -3.99 3.01
N LEU A 93 -15.46 -3.17 3.24
CA LEU A 93 -16.22 -2.60 2.13
C LEU A 93 -15.26 -1.87 1.18
N SER A 94 -15.37 -2.16 -0.11
CA SER A 94 -14.44 -1.60 -1.09
C SER A 94 -14.65 -0.09 -1.19
N PRO A 95 -13.63 0.73 -0.90
CA PRO A 95 -13.74 2.18 -1.02
C PRO A 95 -13.70 2.57 -2.49
N TYR A 96 -14.38 3.66 -2.84
CA TYR A 96 -14.03 4.37 -4.07
C TYR A 96 -12.65 5.00 -3.88
N ILE A 97 -11.89 5.12 -4.96
CA ILE A 97 -10.52 5.65 -4.90
C ILE A 97 -10.48 6.95 -5.68
N VAL A 98 -10.00 8.01 -5.02
CA VAL A 98 -9.56 9.22 -5.70
C VAL A 98 -8.06 9.14 -5.86
N ALA A 99 -7.56 9.32 -7.08
CA ALA A 99 -6.14 9.19 -7.39
C ALA A 99 -5.64 10.35 -8.26
N ALA A 100 -4.33 10.61 -8.16
CA ALA A 100 -3.61 11.57 -8.96
C ALA A 100 -2.31 10.95 -9.46
N THR A 101 -2.04 11.06 -10.77
CA THR A 101 -0.73 10.74 -11.35
C THR A 101 0.10 12.00 -11.50
N TYR A 102 1.42 11.85 -11.44
CA TYR A 102 2.34 12.97 -11.66
C TYR A 102 3.63 12.52 -12.32
N GLU A 103 4.22 13.43 -13.10
CA GLU A 103 5.57 13.34 -13.63
C GLU A 103 6.26 14.70 -13.52
N VAL A 104 7.49 14.72 -13.05
CA VAL A 104 8.32 15.90 -12.96
C VAL A 104 9.67 15.59 -13.58
N ASN A 105 10.04 16.38 -14.60
CA ASN A 105 11.32 16.25 -15.29
C ASN A 105 12.29 17.33 -14.79
N ALA A 106 13.49 16.92 -14.40
CA ALA A 106 14.56 17.83 -14.02
C ALA A 106 15.49 18.10 -15.22
N PRO A 107 15.77 19.37 -15.56
CA PRO A 107 16.58 19.70 -16.74
C PRO A 107 18.09 19.46 -16.54
N ASN A 108 18.56 19.32 -15.29
CA ASN A 108 19.96 19.08 -14.94
C ASN A 108 20.09 18.51 -13.52
N GLU A 109 21.26 17.96 -13.18
CA GLU A 109 21.51 17.24 -11.93
C GLU A 109 21.23 18.09 -10.69
N ALA A 110 21.59 19.38 -10.72
CA ALA A 110 21.34 20.29 -9.61
C ALA A 110 19.84 20.49 -9.34
N ARG A 111 19.01 20.51 -10.39
CA ARG A 111 17.55 20.56 -10.28
C ARG A 111 16.98 19.21 -9.85
N TYR A 112 17.55 18.10 -10.31
CA TYR A 112 17.14 16.75 -9.92
C TYR A 112 17.38 16.47 -8.44
N ALA A 113 18.54 16.85 -7.91
CA ALA A 113 18.85 16.72 -6.48
C ALA A 113 17.88 17.53 -5.61
N ARG A 114 17.53 18.76 -6.04
CA ARG A 114 16.53 19.59 -5.35
C ARG A 114 15.13 19.00 -5.43
N LEU A 115 14.74 18.48 -6.59
CA LEU A 115 13.45 17.80 -6.78
C LEU A 115 13.29 16.65 -5.78
N ILE A 116 14.28 15.77 -5.69
CA ILE A 116 14.26 14.64 -4.75
C ILE A 116 14.18 15.17 -3.31
N GLN A 117 15.00 16.14 -2.93
CA GLN A 117 14.98 16.70 -1.57
C GLN A 117 13.61 17.30 -1.22
N SER A 118 13.05 18.13 -2.10
CA SER A 118 11.73 18.73 -1.93
C SER A 118 10.64 17.67 -1.82
N PHE A 119 10.69 16.64 -2.68
CA PHE A 119 9.70 15.58 -2.71
C PHE A 119 9.74 14.71 -1.45
N ILE A 120 10.93 14.27 -1.02
CA ILE A 120 11.07 13.49 0.22
C ILE A 120 10.58 14.27 1.44
N ARG A 121 10.81 15.60 1.49
CA ARG A 121 10.28 16.47 2.55
C ARG A 121 8.75 16.63 2.50
N LEU A 122 8.12 16.45 1.35
CA LEU A 122 6.67 16.49 1.18
C LEU A 122 5.99 15.20 1.65
N LEU A 123 6.67 14.05 1.58
CA LEU A 123 6.07 12.73 1.87
C LEU A 123 5.33 12.65 3.22
N PRO A 124 5.85 13.19 4.35
CA PRO A 124 5.10 13.20 5.61
C PRO A 124 3.78 13.96 5.51
N THR A 125 3.79 15.14 4.89
CA THR A 125 2.57 15.95 4.67
C THR A 125 1.54 15.21 3.82
N LEU A 126 1.98 14.48 2.79
CA LEU A 126 1.09 13.63 2.00
C LEU A 126 0.51 12.50 2.86
N ALA A 127 1.35 11.82 3.63
CA ALA A 127 0.95 10.72 4.50
C ALA A 127 -0.03 11.16 5.62
N ASP A 128 0.15 12.34 6.18
CA ASP A 128 -0.73 12.96 7.19
C ASP A 128 -2.06 13.40 6.58
N ALA A 129 -2.05 13.84 5.32
CA ALA A 129 -3.25 14.15 4.54
C ALA A 129 -3.97 12.88 4.00
N GLY A 130 -3.51 11.68 4.37
CA GLY A 130 -4.16 10.41 4.02
C GLY A 130 -3.77 9.85 2.65
N TRP A 131 -2.81 10.47 1.95
CA TRP A 131 -2.31 9.93 0.69
C TRP A 131 -1.48 8.68 0.91
N SER A 132 -1.62 7.74 -0.02
CA SER A 132 -0.81 6.55 -0.18
C SER A 132 -0.46 6.39 -1.65
N GLY A 133 0.60 5.67 -2.00
CA GLY A 133 0.97 5.53 -3.40
C GLY A 133 2.35 4.96 -3.64
N TYR A 134 2.72 4.96 -4.91
CA TYR A 134 4.02 4.51 -5.38
C TYR A 134 4.61 5.55 -6.31
N PHE A 135 5.93 5.66 -6.24
CA PHE A 135 6.68 6.58 -7.06
C PHE A 135 8.00 5.96 -7.50
N ASN A 136 8.53 6.48 -8.59
CA ASN A 136 9.81 6.12 -9.14
C ASN A 136 10.69 7.37 -9.27
N ILE A 137 11.97 7.22 -8.92
CA ILE A 137 13.00 8.25 -9.05
C ILE A 137 14.11 7.64 -9.90
N ALA A 138 14.16 8.02 -11.17
CA ALA A 138 15.13 7.51 -12.12
C ALA A 138 15.24 8.46 -13.33
N ASP A 139 16.37 8.41 -14.03
CA ASP A 139 16.57 9.08 -15.33
C ASP A 139 16.21 10.57 -15.34
N MET A 140 16.54 11.29 -14.26
CA MET A 140 16.23 12.72 -14.09
C MET A 140 14.72 13.02 -13.95
N LYS A 141 13.93 11.99 -13.61
CA LYS A 141 12.48 12.06 -13.45
C LYS A 141 12.04 11.60 -12.07
N LEU A 142 10.98 12.22 -11.61
CA LEU A 142 10.14 11.72 -10.54
C LEU A 142 8.75 11.49 -11.13
N ASN A 143 8.21 10.28 -11.02
CA ASN A 143 6.82 10.02 -11.38
C ASN A 143 6.16 9.11 -10.37
N GLY A 144 4.83 9.09 -10.36
CA GLY A 144 4.11 8.20 -9.47
C GLY A 144 2.60 8.34 -9.57
N VAL A 145 1.93 7.52 -8.77
CA VAL A 145 0.50 7.57 -8.53
C VAL A 145 0.27 7.61 -7.02
N PHE A 146 -0.52 8.58 -6.59
CA PHE A 146 -1.01 8.65 -5.22
C PHE A 146 -2.52 8.59 -5.21
N HIS A 147 -3.08 8.06 -4.13
CA HIS A 147 -4.51 7.89 -3.96
C HIS A 147 -4.94 8.05 -2.50
N ILE A 148 -6.23 8.33 -2.33
CA ILE A 148 -6.92 8.42 -1.06
C ILE A 148 -8.19 7.57 -1.15
N PRO A 149 -8.30 6.48 -0.37
CA PRO A 149 -9.54 5.73 -0.25
C PRO A 149 -10.65 6.58 0.39
N ASN A 150 -11.83 6.61 -0.24
CA ASN A 150 -12.94 7.49 0.13
C ASN A 150 -12.54 8.98 0.25
N GLY A 151 -11.57 9.42 -0.56
CA GLY A 151 -11.01 10.77 -0.50
C GLY A 151 -11.94 11.87 -1.04
N ASP A 152 -11.72 13.09 -0.58
CA ASP A 152 -12.32 14.29 -1.15
C ASP A 152 -11.40 14.89 -2.23
N LEU A 153 -11.96 15.22 -3.40
CA LEU A 153 -11.27 15.88 -4.50
C LEU A 153 -10.67 17.24 -4.09
N THR A 154 -11.24 17.92 -3.09
CA THR A 154 -10.72 19.21 -2.61
C THR A 154 -9.35 19.09 -1.94
N ALA A 155 -9.06 17.95 -1.30
CA ALA A 155 -7.78 17.68 -0.65
C ALA A 155 -6.62 17.63 -1.66
N ILE A 156 -6.91 17.26 -2.91
CA ILE A 156 -5.91 17.12 -3.96
C ILE A 156 -5.36 18.47 -4.41
N ASN A 157 -6.23 19.46 -4.47
CA ASN A 157 -5.84 20.80 -4.90
C ASN A 157 -4.91 21.51 -3.91
N THR A 158 -4.78 21.01 -2.68
CA THR A 158 -4.00 21.71 -1.66
C THR A 158 -2.57 21.20 -1.60
N THR A 159 -2.32 19.88 -1.59
CA THR A 159 -0.95 19.36 -1.38
C THR A 159 -0.11 19.28 -2.65
N LEU A 160 -0.61 18.62 -3.71
CA LEU A 160 0.16 18.41 -4.94
C LEU A 160 0.35 19.70 -5.73
N ASN A 161 -0.66 20.57 -5.77
CA ASN A 161 -0.51 21.88 -6.41
C ASN A 161 0.45 22.80 -5.66
N GLN A 162 0.50 22.74 -4.33
CA GLN A 162 1.51 23.49 -3.56
C GLN A 162 2.92 22.99 -3.86
N PHE A 163 3.11 21.69 -4.00
CA PHE A 163 4.39 21.13 -4.42
C PHE A 163 4.79 21.61 -5.83
N ALA A 164 3.86 21.58 -6.78
CA ALA A 164 4.10 22.09 -8.13
C ALA A 164 4.44 23.59 -8.11
N ALA A 165 3.70 24.39 -7.32
CA ALA A 165 3.95 25.83 -7.17
C ALA A 165 5.33 26.13 -6.55
N ASN A 166 5.75 25.37 -5.54
CA ASN A 166 7.06 25.52 -4.89
C ASN A 166 8.24 25.06 -5.75
N ASN A 167 7.98 24.37 -6.86
CA ASN A 167 8.98 23.89 -7.80
C ASN A 167 8.63 24.33 -9.24
N SER A 168 8.15 25.58 -9.39
CA SER A 168 7.67 26.13 -10.67
C SER A 168 8.73 26.20 -11.77
N ASP A 169 10.00 26.06 -11.41
CA ASP A 169 11.15 25.97 -12.33
C ASP A 169 11.35 24.56 -12.93
N LEU A 170 10.58 23.58 -12.46
CA LEU A 170 10.59 22.21 -12.96
C LEU A 170 9.43 21.98 -13.93
N ASP A 171 9.65 21.06 -14.86
CA ASP A 171 8.66 20.68 -15.86
C ASP A 171 7.70 19.64 -15.26
N PHE A 172 6.64 20.14 -14.62
CA PHE A 172 5.58 19.33 -14.04
C PHE A 172 4.57 18.96 -15.12
N ARG A 173 4.58 17.70 -15.56
CA ARG A 173 3.70 17.18 -16.60
C ARG A 173 2.76 16.15 -15.99
N ASN A 174 1.46 16.36 -16.19
CA ASN A 174 0.35 15.53 -15.72
C ASN A 174 0.04 15.65 -14.22
N THR A 175 -1.16 16.12 -13.92
CA THR A 175 -1.87 15.93 -12.65
C THR A 175 -3.25 15.41 -13.02
N ASN A 176 -3.29 14.20 -13.60
CA ASN A 176 -4.57 13.62 -13.94
C ASN A 176 -5.21 13.11 -12.66
N ILE A 177 -6.23 13.82 -12.22
CA ILE A 177 -7.06 13.42 -11.10
C ILE A 177 -8.21 12.58 -11.65
N PHE A 178 -8.41 11.41 -11.08
CA PHE A 178 -9.50 10.51 -11.49
C PHE A 178 -10.09 9.80 -10.28
N VAL A 179 -11.34 9.35 -10.45
CA VAL A 179 -12.07 8.60 -9.44
C VAL A 179 -12.47 7.27 -10.04
N VAL A 180 -12.23 6.19 -9.30
CA VAL A 180 -12.71 4.85 -9.66
C VAL A 180 -13.63 4.31 -8.57
N PRO A 181 -14.66 3.53 -8.93
CA PRO A 181 -15.75 3.18 -8.01
C PRO A 181 -15.37 2.14 -6.96
N SER A 182 -14.27 1.42 -7.16
CA SER A 182 -13.75 0.44 -6.19
C SER A 182 -12.24 0.31 -6.30
N PHE A 183 -11.61 -0.20 -5.26
CA PHE A 183 -10.17 -0.48 -5.27
C PHE A 183 -9.74 -1.45 -6.38
N TYR A 184 -10.60 -2.39 -6.78
CA TYR A 184 -10.29 -3.33 -7.87
C TYR A 184 -10.18 -2.66 -9.24
N TYR A 185 -10.90 -1.55 -9.46
CA TYR A 185 -10.76 -0.77 -10.71
C TYR A 185 -9.59 0.20 -10.69
N TYR A 186 -9.03 0.47 -9.50
CA TYR A 186 -7.81 1.24 -9.34
C TYR A 186 -6.57 0.41 -9.67
N PHE A 187 -6.61 -0.89 -9.39
CA PHE A 187 -5.44 -1.76 -9.30
C PHE A 187 -5.55 -3.03 -10.14
#